data_AF-A0A839WH53-F1
#
_entry.id   AF-A0A839WH53-F1
#
_cell.length_a   1.000
_cell.length_b   1.000
_cell.length_c   1.000
_cell.angle_alpha   90.00
_cell.angle_beta   90.00
_cell.angle_gamma   90.00
#
_symmetry.space_group_name_H-M   'P 1'
#
loop_
_entity.id
_entity.type
_entity.pdbx_description
1 polymer ?
#
loop_
_entity_poly.entity_id
_entity_poly.type
_entity_poly.pdbx_seq_one_letter_code
_entity_poly.pdbx_strand_id
1 'polypeptide(L)'
;MKTSIKLITLAVIAASSMNMAHAANADITQFIAMAQGNDFNNAKKSYFSLNDHDRAVVDSFANQAGISGILADIKAQPIIHTASATSYPTNADLIAMNQQRTAPQASALKAAQALRYHQLAAERGQALTEANQLRAQAQKDALNAAHVQRFKELKAQQIQEQANGLLREVANRIRTQPQAEALQGSELTAMNQQRTQAQTDALKASQAQRYHQLAAERGEALTEANQQRAQAQADALQGAELTTMNQARTASQKDALNAARVQRFKDLKAQQIQEQGNGLLREVANRIRTQPQAEALEGSELTAMNQARTASQKDALKASQAQRYHQLATERGEALTEANQQRTQPQADALQGAELTAMNQQRTQAQANALKDAELTAMNQQRTASQKDALKASQVQRYHQLAAERGEALTLANQQRTAEQHSDIPVAQLSDVVVNQDKRDDSQDTALSTARTHADAALHDAAINKNAINDNKGEINKNRADIIKNNEDISTNTQNISKNAVSIRDIRSEQTAQGEYVQRNAVAINQNTTRINQNAADIQHNSQRIDRNSQRIDDTRQQLKRGLNNAAAMTGLHYHSNDAYAISAGTSNGDGAALAGGLSHSITEHTAATAQASTSMDGGWMASVGFSGDF
;
A
#
# COMPACT_ATOMS: atom_id res chain seq x y z
N MET A 1 32.00 -16.00 30.81
CA MET A 1 31.23 -17.27 30.87
C MET A 1 30.51 -17.52 32.20
N LYS A 2 31.10 -17.26 33.38
CA LYS A 2 30.41 -17.47 34.68
C LYS A 2 29.23 -16.52 34.97
N THR A 3 29.17 -15.35 34.33
CA THR A 3 28.07 -14.36 34.47
C THR A 3 26.85 -14.70 33.63
N SER A 4 27.04 -15.35 32.48
CA SER A 4 25.95 -15.72 31.55
C SER A 4 25.17 -16.96 32.01
N ILE A 5 25.80 -17.84 32.78
CA ILE A 5 25.14 -19.04 33.34
C ILE A 5 24.15 -18.65 34.45
N LYS A 6 24.42 -17.60 35.25
CA LYS A 6 23.48 -17.12 36.28
C LYS A 6 22.21 -16.50 35.70
N LEU A 7 22.28 -15.86 34.53
CA LEU A 7 21.12 -15.26 33.86
C LEU A 7 20.13 -16.34 33.36
N ILE A 8 20.65 -17.45 32.85
CA ILE A 8 19.83 -18.55 32.32
C ILE A 8 19.17 -19.36 33.45
N THR A 9 19.87 -19.57 34.57
CA THR A 9 19.28 -20.28 35.72
C THR A 9 18.17 -19.47 36.42
N LEU A 10 18.24 -18.13 36.43
CA LEU A 10 17.22 -17.28 37.06
C LEU A 10 15.93 -17.19 36.22
N ALA A 11 16.05 -17.16 34.89
CA ALA A 11 14.90 -17.16 33.98
C ALA A 11 14.10 -18.48 34.04
N VAL A 12 14.77 -19.61 34.31
CA VAL A 12 14.13 -20.93 34.42
C VAL A 12 13.38 -21.11 35.75
N ILE A 13 13.86 -20.48 36.84
CA ILE A 13 13.17 -20.51 38.14
C ILE A 13 11.93 -19.58 38.14
N ALA A 14 11.97 -18.46 37.41
CA ALA A 14 10.82 -17.56 37.27
C ALA A 14 9.66 -18.15 36.43
N ALA A 15 9.93 -19.13 35.56
CA ALA A 15 8.92 -19.75 34.70
C ALA A 15 8.16 -20.92 35.37
N SER A 16 8.63 -21.41 36.52
CA SER A 16 8.11 -22.64 37.14
C SER A 16 7.13 -22.42 38.31
N SER A 17 6.84 -21.17 38.69
CA SER A 17 5.81 -20.86 39.68
C SER A 17 4.87 -19.75 39.22
N MET A 18 3.57 -20.09 39.17
CA MET A 18 2.39 -19.21 39.17
C MET A 18 1.88 -18.69 37.82
N ASN A 19 0.87 -19.41 37.32
CA ASN A 19 -0.24 -18.87 36.54
C ASN A 19 -1.02 -17.85 37.40
N MET A 20 -0.75 -16.54 37.29
CA MET A 20 -1.72 -15.43 37.40
C MET A 20 -1.01 -14.11 37.03
N ALA A 21 -1.66 -13.27 36.22
CA ALA A 21 -1.32 -11.88 35.85
C ALA A 21 -0.08 -11.65 34.93
N HIS A 22 -0.27 -11.82 33.61
CA HIS A 22 0.71 -11.51 32.56
C HIS A 22 1.07 -10.01 32.43
N ALA A 23 0.27 -9.08 32.99
CA ALA A 23 0.53 -7.64 32.90
C ALA A 23 1.49 -7.11 33.98
N ALA A 24 1.43 -7.64 35.22
CA ALA A 24 2.30 -7.20 36.31
C ALA A 24 3.77 -7.64 36.11
N ASN A 25 4.00 -8.76 35.41
CA ASN A 25 5.34 -9.28 35.17
C ASN A 25 6.17 -8.44 34.19
N ALA A 26 5.55 -7.73 33.24
CA ALA A 26 6.27 -6.85 32.33
C ALA A 26 6.87 -5.65 33.07
N ASP A 27 6.08 -5.02 33.95
CA ASP A 27 6.51 -3.85 34.73
C ASP A 27 7.58 -4.21 35.77
N ILE A 28 7.49 -5.38 36.41
CA ILE A 28 8.50 -5.88 37.35
C ILE A 28 9.82 -6.18 36.62
N THR A 29 9.75 -6.81 35.44
CA THR A 29 10.95 -7.11 34.64
C THR A 29 11.63 -5.84 34.16
N GLN A 30 10.84 -4.84 33.74
CA GLN A 30 11.34 -3.55 33.29
C GLN A 30 11.96 -2.76 34.46
N PHE A 31 11.35 -2.81 35.65
CA PHE A 31 11.92 -2.21 36.86
C PHE A 31 13.27 -2.82 37.23
N ILE A 32 13.41 -4.15 37.20
CA ILE A 32 14.68 -4.84 37.50
C ILE A 32 15.76 -4.47 36.49
N ALA A 33 15.41 -4.40 35.20
CA ALA A 33 16.32 -3.97 34.14
C ALA A 33 16.78 -2.50 34.33
N MET A 34 15.89 -1.59 34.72
CA MET A 34 16.23 -0.20 35.03
C MET A 34 17.12 -0.07 36.27
N ALA A 35 16.81 -0.82 37.33
CA ALA A 35 17.58 -0.81 38.58
C ALA A 35 19.01 -1.36 38.40
N GLN A 36 19.21 -2.33 37.49
CA GLN A 36 20.53 -2.86 37.15
C GLN A 36 21.27 -2.04 36.07
N GLY A 37 20.54 -1.28 35.25
CA GLY A 37 21.07 -0.52 34.11
C GLY A 37 21.55 0.91 34.39
N ASN A 38 21.77 1.29 35.66
CA ASN A 38 22.13 2.65 36.09
C ASN A 38 21.07 3.74 35.82
N ASP A 39 19.82 3.39 35.50
CA ASP A 39 18.72 4.38 35.38
C ASP A 39 17.93 4.52 36.69
N PHE A 40 18.65 4.95 37.72
CA PHE A 40 18.16 5.00 39.10
C PHE A 40 16.90 5.87 39.26
N ASN A 41 16.81 6.97 38.50
CA ASN A 41 15.70 7.92 38.59
C ASN A 41 14.40 7.33 38.01
N ASN A 42 14.47 6.58 36.90
CA ASN A 42 13.28 5.94 36.33
C ASN A 42 12.89 4.67 37.10
N ALA A 43 13.86 3.93 37.63
CA ALA A 43 13.58 2.86 38.59
C ALA A 43 12.83 3.40 39.82
N LYS A 44 13.29 4.51 40.41
CA LYS A 44 12.63 5.17 41.53
C LYS A 44 11.18 5.57 41.22
N LYS A 45 10.94 6.26 40.11
CA LYS A 45 9.58 6.65 39.69
C LYS A 45 8.66 5.44 39.51
N SER A 46 9.18 4.40 38.86
CA SER A 46 8.43 3.17 38.62
C SER A 46 8.06 2.47 39.95
N TYR A 47 9.00 2.35 40.89
CA TYR A 47 8.73 1.77 42.22
C TYR A 47 7.64 2.51 43.00
N PHE A 48 7.66 3.85 42.98
CA PHE A 48 6.66 4.66 43.68
C PHE A 48 5.33 4.76 42.94
N SER A 49 5.25 4.43 41.64
CA SER A 49 3.96 4.31 40.93
C SER A 49 3.26 2.97 41.13
N LEU A 50 3.95 1.95 41.67
CA LEU A 50 3.35 0.66 42.01
C LEU A 50 2.40 0.78 43.20
N ASN A 51 1.35 -0.05 43.21
CA ASN A 51 0.49 -0.22 44.39
C ASN A 51 1.22 -1.04 45.48
N ASP A 52 0.66 -1.08 46.69
CA ASP A 52 1.33 -1.70 47.84
C ASP A 52 1.56 -3.21 47.68
N HIS A 53 0.68 -3.91 46.96
CA HIS A 53 0.85 -5.34 46.67
C HIS A 53 2.06 -5.57 45.76
N ASP A 54 2.17 -4.81 44.67
CA ASP A 54 3.26 -4.92 43.70
C ASP A 54 4.61 -4.49 44.30
N ARG A 55 4.62 -3.49 45.19
CA ARG A 55 5.83 -3.12 45.94
C ARG A 55 6.31 -4.25 46.86
N ALA A 56 5.40 -4.94 47.54
CA ALA A 56 5.76 -6.08 48.40
C ALA A 56 6.33 -7.25 47.58
N VAL A 57 5.83 -7.46 46.36
CA VAL A 57 6.38 -8.45 45.41
C VAL A 57 7.78 -8.03 44.96
N VAL A 58 7.99 -6.78 44.56
CA VAL A 58 9.32 -6.25 44.18
C VAL A 58 10.33 -6.35 45.33
N ASP A 59 9.91 -6.09 46.57
CA ASP A 59 10.76 -6.22 47.76
C ASP A 59 11.22 -7.66 48.00
N SER A 60 10.31 -8.63 47.85
CA SER A 60 10.60 -10.06 47.98
C SER A 60 11.56 -10.53 46.89
N PHE A 61 11.34 -10.09 45.64
CA PHE A 61 12.21 -10.40 44.51
C PHE A 61 13.58 -9.75 44.61
N ALA A 62 13.68 -8.50 45.10
CA ALA A 62 14.95 -7.80 45.25
C ALA A 62 15.90 -8.50 46.24
N ASN A 63 15.34 -9.10 47.29
CA ASN A 63 16.10 -9.95 48.21
C ASN A 63 16.61 -11.23 47.55
N GLN A 64 15.79 -11.88 46.70
CA GLN A 64 16.21 -13.09 45.97
C GLN A 64 17.21 -12.80 44.85
N ALA A 65 17.11 -11.65 44.18
CA ALA A 65 17.98 -11.23 43.09
C ALA A 65 19.29 -10.55 43.55
N GLY A 66 19.49 -10.37 44.86
CA GLY A 66 20.71 -9.76 45.42
C GLY A 66 20.85 -8.26 45.14
N ILE A 67 19.75 -7.57 44.82
CA ILE A 67 19.71 -6.12 44.55
C ILE A 67 19.08 -5.32 45.71
N SER A 68 18.95 -5.95 46.88
CA SER A 68 18.34 -5.35 48.08
C SER A 68 19.02 -4.05 48.53
N GLY A 69 20.33 -3.91 48.33
CA GLY A 69 21.06 -2.67 48.60
C GLY A 69 20.63 -1.50 47.71
N ILE A 70 20.47 -1.75 46.40
CA ILE A 70 20.00 -0.72 45.44
C ILE A 70 18.57 -0.32 45.77
N LEU A 71 17.72 -1.28 46.14
CA LEU A 71 16.34 -0.99 46.52
C LEU A 71 16.24 -0.23 47.85
N ALA A 72 17.13 -0.51 48.81
CA ALA A 72 17.23 0.25 50.04
C ALA A 72 17.62 1.71 49.76
N ASP A 73 18.55 1.96 48.83
CA ASP A 73 18.93 3.31 48.41
C ASP A 73 17.77 4.06 47.70
N ILE A 74 16.99 3.36 46.88
CA ILE A 74 15.78 3.92 46.24
C ILE A 74 14.74 4.35 47.28
N LYS A 75 14.57 3.56 48.36
CA LYS A 75 13.63 3.82 49.46
C LYS A 75 14.12 4.90 50.43
N ALA A 76 15.42 4.98 50.67
CA ALA A 76 16.02 5.84 51.69
C ALA A 76 16.01 7.33 51.31
N GLN A 77 15.77 7.67 50.04
CA GLN A 77 15.71 9.06 49.60
C GLN A 77 14.26 9.56 49.49
N PRO A 78 13.79 10.45 50.39
CA PRO A 78 12.44 10.99 50.32
C PRO A 78 12.21 11.70 48.98
N ILE A 79 11.05 11.46 48.36
CA ILE A 79 10.58 12.32 47.28
C ILE A 79 10.36 13.69 47.93
N ILE A 80 11.15 14.69 47.54
CA ILE A 80 10.90 16.08 47.93
C ILE A 80 9.62 16.51 47.22
N HIS A 81 8.47 16.20 47.82
CA HIS A 81 7.26 16.96 47.59
C HIS A 81 7.44 18.26 48.36
N THR A 82 7.79 19.33 47.65
CA THR A 82 7.69 20.69 48.20
C THR A 82 6.21 20.99 48.44
N ALA A 83 5.72 20.62 49.61
CA ALA A 83 4.48 21.14 50.15
C ALA A 83 4.75 22.60 50.55
N SER A 84 4.56 23.52 49.60
CA SER A 84 4.46 24.95 49.90
C SER A 84 3.07 25.21 50.45
N ALA A 85 3.02 25.67 51.70
CA ALA A 85 1.83 26.08 52.40
C ALA A 85 1.21 27.34 51.74
N THR A 86 -0.08 27.25 51.42
CA THR A 86 -1.09 28.31 51.43
C THR A 86 -0.61 29.76 51.27
N SER A 87 -0.40 30.21 50.04
CA SER A 87 -0.80 31.55 49.61
C SER A 87 -1.29 31.47 48.16
N TYR A 88 -2.41 32.14 47.87
CA TYR A 88 -2.96 32.18 46.52
C TYR A 88 -1.98 32.94 45.61
N PRO A 89 -1.53 32.34 44.49
CA PRO A 89 -0.63 33.02 43.56
C PRO A 89 -1.33 34.24 42.99
N THR A 90 -0.62 35.36 42.95
CA THR A 90 -1.13 36.58 42.33
C THR A 90 -1.22 36.38 40.81
N ASN A 91 -1.96 37.24 40.13
CA ASN A 91 -2.07 37.18 38.66
C ASN A 91 -0.70 37.31 37.98
N ALA A 92 0.25 38.00 38.61
CA ALA A 92 1.64 38.09 38.16
C ALA A 92 2.39 36.75 38.28
N ASP A 93 2.17 36.00 39.36
CA ASP A 93 2.76 34.66 39.56
C ASP A 93 2.19 33.65 38.55
N LEU A 94 0.89 33.75 38.24
CA LEU A 94 0.26 32.92 37.19
C LEU A 94 0.82 33.24 35.80
N ILE A 95 1.08 34.51 35.49
CA ILE A 95 1.70 34.92 34.23
C ILE A 95 3.16 34.45 34.16
N ALA A 96 3.92 34.59 35.25
CA ALA A 96 5.31 34.12 35.33
C ALA A 96 5.41 32.59 35.22
N MET A 97 4.52 31.85 35.87
CA MET A 97 4.43 30.39 35.73
C MET A 97 4.01 29.96 34.32
N ASN A 98 3.09 30.69 33.66
CA ASN A 98 2.72 30.38 32.28
C ASN A 98 3.87 30.67 31.31
N GLN A 99 4.62 31.75 31.53
CA GLN A 99 5.81 32.06 30.72
C GLN A 99 6.95 31.05 30.94
N GLN A 100 7.16 30.58 32.18
CA GLN A 100 8.13 29.52 32.48
C GLN A 100 7.71 28.13 31.97
N ARG A 101 6.41 27.82 31.85
CA ARG A 101 5.93 26.56 31.24
C ARG A 101 5.96 26.58 29.72
N THR A 102 5.71 27.74 29.09
CA THR A 102 5.59 27.84 27.63
C THR A 102 6.94 28.05 26.93
N ALA A 103 7.91 28.71 27.57
CA ALA A 103 9.23 28.94 26.98
C ALA A 103 10.02 27.64 26.67
N PRO A 104 10.07 26.61 27.55
CA PRO A 104 10.74 25.34 27.26
C PRO A 104 10.01 24.50 26.20
N GLN A 105 8.67 24.61 26.15
CA GLN A 105 7.86 23.88 25.18
C GLN A 105 7.99 24.47 23.78
N ALA A 106 8.07 25.80 23.67
CA ALA A 106 8.30 26.48 22.40
C ALA A 106 9.72 26.24 21.86
N SER A 107 10.74 26.19 22.73
CA SER A 107 12.11 25.86 22.33
C SER A 107 12.27 24.39 21.95
N ALA A 108 11.63 23.47 22.67
CA ALA A 108 11.60 22.04 22.32
C ALA A 108 10.87 21.78 21.00
N LEU A 109 9.75 22.48 20.73
CA LEU A 109 9.04 22.36 19.47
C LEU A 109 9.86 22.92 18.30
N LYS A 110 10.53 24.07 18.47
CA LYS A 110 11.46 24.60 17.46
C LYS A 110 12.63 23.67 17.21
N ALA A 111 13.21 23.08 18.25
CA ALA A 111 14.30 22.11 18.13
C ALA A 111 13.85 20.83 17.40
N ALA A 112 12.67 20.31 17.71
CA ALA A 112 12.08 19.15 17.04
C ALA A 112 11.75 19.45 15.56
N GLN A 113 11.23 20.64 15.26
CA GLN A 113 10.98 21.09 13.89
C GLN A 113 12.29 21.24 13.09
N ALA A 114 13.35 21.77 13.71
CA ALA A 114 14.67 21.89 13.09
C ALA A 114 15.30 20.51 12.80
N LEU A 115 15.22 19.57 13.75
CA LEU A 115 15.66 18.18 13.56
C LEU A 115 14.92 17.49 12.40
N ARG A 116 13.60 17.68 12.32
CA ARG A 116 12.79 17.13 11.23
C ARG A 116 13.13 17.75 9.87
N TYR A 117 13.41 19.05 9.83
CA TYR A 117 13.88 19.72 8.62
C TYR A 117 15.24 19.19 8.15
N HIS A 118 16.18 18.97 9.08
CA HIS A 118 17.48 18.38 8.76
C HIS A 118 17.36 16.93 8.27
N GLN A 119 16.49 16.11 8.88
CA GLN A 119 16.21 14.76 8.40
C GLN A 119 15.61 14.76 6.99
N LEU A 120 14.60 15.60 6.73
CA LEU A 120 14.01 15.72 5.39
C LEU A 120 15.01 16.19 4.34
N ALA A 121 15.93 17.09 4.71
CA ALA A 121 16.99 17.56 3.82
C ALA A 121 18.00 16.44 3.51
N ALA A 122 18.36 15.62 4.50
CA ALA A 122 19.23 14.47 4.32
C ALA A 122 18.59 13.39 3.43
N GLU A 123 17.31 13.07 3.68
CA GLU A 123 16.53 12.12 2.86
C GLU A 123 16.40 12.60 1.41
N ARG A 124 16.13 13.90 1.19
CA ARG A 124 16.12 14.49 -0.16
C ARG A 124 17.49 14.41 -0.82
N GLY A 125 18.58 14.63 -0.09
CA GLY A 125 19.94 14.50 -0.60
C GLY A 125 20.27 13.07 -1.04
N GLN A 126 19.87 12.08 -0.26
CA GLN A 126 20.03 10.65 -0.60
C GLN A 126 19.19 10.29 -1.83
N ALA A 127 17.90 10.65 -1.86
CA ALA A 127 17.03 10.39 -3.00
C ALA A 127 17.54 11.05 -4.30
N LEU A 128 18.09 12.27 -4.22
CA LEU A 128 18.68 12.95 -5.38
C LEU A 128 19.95 12.22 -5.86
N THR A 129 20.75 11.69 -4.94
CA THR A 129 21.95 10.92 -5.24
C THR A 129 21.59 9.61 -5.95
N GLU A 130 20.61 8.87 -5.43
CA GLU A 130 20.10 7.64 -6.05
C GLU A 130 19.49 7.91 -7.44
N ALA A 131 18.69 8.96 -7.59
CA ALA A 131 18.12 9.37 -8.87
C ALA A 131 19.21 9.69 -9.91
N ASN A 132 20.29 10.37 -9.49
CA ASN A 132 21.42 10.66 -10.36
C ASN A 132 22.21 9.40 -10.75
N GLN A 133 22.38 8.44 -9.83
CA GLN A 133 23.00 7.14 -10.13
C GLN A 133 22.16 6.33 -11.14
N LEU A 134 20.84 6.26 -10.96
CA LEU A 134 19.93 5.60 -11.89
C LEU A 134 19.97 6.26 -13.28
N ARG A 135 19.99 7.59 -13.33
CA ARG A 135 20.10 8.34 -14.60
C ARG A 135 21.43 8.08 -15.31
N ALA A 136 22.54 8.03 -14.57
CA ALA A 136 23.85 7.69 -15.12
C ALA A 136 23.89 6.25 -15.65
N GLN A 137 23.28 5.30 -14.93
CA GLN A 137 23.18 3.91 -15.38
C GLN A 137 22.33 3.79 -16.65
N ALA A 138 21.17 4.45 -16.71
CA ALA A 138 20.33 4.49 -17.91
C ALA A 138 21.06 5.09 -19.12
N GLN A 139 21.87 6.13 -18.92
CA GLN A 139 22.70 6.71 -19.98
C GLN A 139 23.78 5.73 -20.48
N LYS A 140 24.41 4.98 -19.57
CA LYS A 140 25.37 3.94 -19.92
C LYS A 140 24.73 2.81 -20.72
N ASP A 141 23.54 2.37 -20.31
CA ASP A 141 22.80 1.31 -21.00
C ASP A 141 22.32 1.76 -22.39
N ALA A 142 21.87 3.01 -22.52
CA ALA A 142 21.53 3.60 -23.82
C ALA A 142 22.75 3.70 -24.75
N LEU A 143 23.92 4.10 -24.22
CA LEU A 143 25.17 4.16 -25.00
C LEU A 143 25.60 2.75 -25.47
N ASN A 144 25.51 1.75 -24.59
CA ASN A 144 25.82 0.37 -24.94
C ASN A 144 24.86 -0.16 -26.02
N ALA A 145 23.56 0.10 -25.90
CA ALA A 145 22.58 -0.27 -26.92
C ALA A 145 22.89 0.39 -28.28
N ALA A 146 23.26 1.68 -28.28
CA ALA A 146 23.68 2.39 -29.48
C ALA A 146 24.96 1.79 -30.10
N HIS A 147 25.95 1.42 -29.30
CA HIS A 147 27.16 0.75 -29.78
C HIS A 147 26.88 -0.62 -30.39
N VAL A 148 26.01 -1.42 -29.76
CA VAL A 148 25.58 -2.72 -30.31
C VAL A 148 24.87 -2.53 -31.64
N GLN A 149 24.02 -1.51 -31.76
CA GLN A 149 23.33 -1.23 -33.01
C GLN A 149 24.28 -0.77 -34.11
N ARG A 150 25.20 0.15 -33.80
CA ARG A 150 26.23 0.59 -34.76
C ARG A 150 27.17 -0.54 -35.18
N PHE A 151 27.48 -1.46 -34.28
CA PHE A 151 28.26 -2.67 -34.61
C PHE A 151 27.50 -3.57 -35.59
N LYS A 152 26.19 -3.78 -35.38
CA LYS A 152 25.34 -4.54 -36.32
C LYS A 152 25.30 -3.88 -37.70
N GLU A 153 25.15 -2.56 -37.75
CA GLU A 153 25.15 -1.79 -39.00
C GLU A 153 26.49 -1.88 -39.74
N LEU A 154 27.61 -1.73 -39.03
CA LEU A 154 28.95 -1.87 -39.60
C LEU A 154 29.19 -3.29 -40.13
N LYS A 155 28.76 -4.33 -39.40
CA LYS A 155 28.85 -5.72 -39.88
C LYS A 155 28.00 -5.94 -41.12
N ALA A 156 26.79 -5.38 -41.18
CA ALA A 156 25.93 -5.47 -42.36
C ALA A 156 26.57 -4.77 -43.57
N GLN A 157 27.15 -3.59 -43.38
CA GLN A 157 27.91 -2.88 -44.43
C GLN A 157 29.11 -3.69 -44.91
N GLN A 158 29.90 -4.26 -43.99
CA GLN A 158 31.06 -5.08 -44.34
C GLN A 158 30.66 -6.32 -45.17
N ILE A 159 29.58 -7.00 -44.79
CA ILE A 159 29.04 -8.14 -45.55
C ILE A 159 28.60 -7.70 -46.95
N GLN A 160 27.97 -6.54 -47.07
CA GLN A 160 27.52 -6.00 -48.35
C GLN A 160 28.70 -5.58 -49.25
N GLU A 161 29.75 -5.00 -48.69
CA GLU A 161 30.99 -4.70 -49.43
C GLU A 161 31.71 -5.97 -49.88
N GLN A 162 31.79 -7.00 -49.03
CA GLN A 162 32.35 -8.30 -49.40
C GLN A 162 31.54 -8.97 -50.53
N ALA A 163 30.21 -8.92 -50.47
CA ALA A 163 29.34 -9.43 -51.51
C ALA A 163 29.52 -8.68 -52.84
N ASN A 164 29.64 -7.34 -52.79
CA ASN A 164 29.91 -6.51 -53.96
C ASN A 164 31.32 -6.75 -54.54
N GLY A 165 32.30 -7.01 -53.68
CA GLY A 165 33.66 -7.39 -54.07
C GLY A 165 33.68 -8.71 -54.83
N LEU A 166 33.02 -9.74 -54.31
CA LEU A 166 32.88 -11.04 -54.97
C LEU A 166 32.13 -10.91 -56.31
N LEU A 167 31.06 -10.11 -56.37
CA LEU A 167 30.34 -9.86 -57.62
C LEU A 167 31.23 -9.18 -58.67
N ARG A 168 32.09 -8.22 -58.26
CA ARG A 168 33.08 -7.61 -59.16
C ARG A 168 34.16 -8.60 -59.60
N GLU A 169 34.63 -9.47 -58.70
CA GLU A 169 35.62 -10.48 -59.04
C GLU A 169 35.06 -11.51 -60.04
N VAL A 170 33.82 -11.97 -59.81
CA VAL A 170 33.11 -12.86 -60.74
C VAL A 170 32.89 -12.17 -62.09
N ALA A 171 32.45 -10.91 -62.10
CA ALA A 171 32.26 -10.14 -63.33
C ALA A 171 33.59 -9.93 -64.09
N ASN A 172 34.69 -9.69 -63.39
CA ASN A 172 36.01 -9.57 -64.01
C ASN A 172 36.54 -10.91 -64.53
N ARG A 173 36.34 -12.02 -63.80
CA ARG A 173 36.69 -13.37 -64.29
C ARG A 173 35.90 -13.77 -65.54
N ILE A 174 34.64 -13.37 -65.64
CA ILE A 174 33.81 -13.55 -66.84
C ILE A 174 34.32 -12.68 -68.00
N ARG A 175 34.92 -11.52 -67.70
CA ARG A 175 35.40 -10.55 -68.71
C ARG A 175 36.82 -10.81 -69.20
N THR A 176 37.66 -11.52 -68.44
CA THR A 176 39.09 -11.73 -68.75
C THR A 176 39.44 -13.17 -69.13
N GLN A 177 38.49 -14.02 -69.50
CA GLN A 177 38.80 -15.29 -70.16
C GLN A 177 38.88 -15.07 -71.68
N PRO A 178 40.07 -15.11 -72.30
CA PRO A 178 40.18 -15.15 -73.75
C PRO A 178 39.69 -16.52 -74.23
N GLN A 179 38.85 -16.48 -75.25
CA GLN A 179 38.41 -17.63 -76.02
C GLN A 179 39.65 -18.41 -76.52
N ALA A 180 39.70 -19.69 -76.16
CA ALA A 180 40.37 -20.70 -76.94
C ALA A 180 39.32 -21.74 -77.33
N GLU A 181 39.30 -22.01 -78.62
CA GLU A 181 38.21 -22.59 -79.37
C GLU A 181 38.01 -24.08 -79.12
N ALA A 182 36.79 -24.50 -79.47
CA ALA A 182 36.41 -25.84 -79.89
C ALA A 182 36.60 -26.96 -78.84
N LEU A 183 35.56 -27.16 -78.02
CA LEU A 183 34.90 -28.46 -77.83
C LEU A 183 33.57 -28.25 -77.06
N GLN A 184 32.46 -28.62 -77.71
CA GLN A 184 31.12 -28.90 -77.15
C GLN A 184 30.41 -27.81 -76.32
N GLY A 185 29.87 -26.79 -77.00
CA GLY A 185 29.01 -25.74 -76.41
C GLY A 185 27.66 -26.23 -75.83
N SER A 186 27.23 -27.45 -76.10
CA SER A 186 26.02 -28.04 -75.49
C SER A 186 26.29 -28.62 -74.09
N GLU A 187 27.44 -29.26 -73.87
CA GLU A 187 27.76 -29.93 -72.60
C GLU A 187 28.22 -28.95 -71.52
N LEU A 188 28.95 -27.90 -71.89
CA LEU A 188 29.35 -26.86 -70.94
C LEU A 188 28.15 -26.01 -70.47
N THR A 189 27.17 -25.79 -71.34
CA THR A 189 25.90 -25.12 -71.01
C THR A 189 25.03 -26.01 -70.13
N ALA A 190 24.95 -27.31 -70.44
CA ALA A 190 24.24 -28.29 -69.63
C ALA A 190 24.87 -28.44 -68.23
N MET A 191 26.20 -28.55 -68.12
CA MET A 191 26.90 -28.61 -66.83
C MET A 191 26.74 -27.33 -66.00
N ASN A 192 26.80 -26.15 -66.61
CA ASN A 192 26.58 -24.90 -65.88
C ASN A 192 25.11 -24.73 -65.44
N GLN A 193 24.14 -25.17 -66.25
CA GLN A 193 22.75 -25.24 -65.83
C GLN A 193 22.56 -26.26 -64.70
N GLN A 194 23.16 -27.44 -64.79
CA GLN A 194 23.10 -28.47 -63.74
C GLN A 194 23.75 -28.01 -62.44
N ARG A 195 24.89 -27.30 -62.51
CA ARG A 195 25.58 -26.77 -61.33
C ARG A 195 24.79 -25.64 -60.68
N THR A 196 24.20 -24.76 -61.49
CA THR A 196 23.33 -23.67 -60.99
C THR A 196 22.06 -24.23 -60.37
N GLN A 197 21.48 -25.27 -60.97
CA GLN A 197 20.31 -25.97 -60.45
C GLN A 197 20.64 -26.70 -59.15
N ALA A 198 21.77 -27.43 -59.08
CA ALA A 198 22.22 -28.10 -57.88
C ALA A 198 22.53 -27.13 -56.71
N GLN A 199 23.12 -25.97 -57.01
CA GLN A 199 23.36 -24.92 -56.01
C GLN A 199 22.04 -24.30 -55.53
N THR A 200 21.09 -24.09 -56.43
CA THR A 200 19.75 -23.57 -56.09
C THR A 200 18.97 -24.58 -55.24
N ASP A 201 19.06 -25.86 -55.57
CA ASP A 201 18.38 -26.93 -54.85
C ASP A 201 19.01 -27.19 -53.49
N ALA A 202 20.34 -27.10 -53.37
CA ALA A 202 21.04 -27.14 -52.08
C ALA A 202 20.68 -25.94 -51.19
N LEU A 203 20.55 -24.74 -51.75
CA LEU A 203 20.12 -23.54 -51.02
C LEU A 203 18.67 -23.68 -50.54
N LYS A 204 17.78 -24.17 -51.40
CA LYS A 204 16.37 -24.46 -51.05
C LYS A 204 16.26 -25.55 -49.98
N ALA A 205 17.08 -26.60 -50.05
CA ALA A 205 17.11 -27.66 -49.06
C ALA A 205 17.61 -27.16 -47.69
N SER A 206 18.68 -26.34 -47.69
CA SER A 206 19.19 -25.70 -46.47
C SER A 206 18.17 -24.73 -45.85
N GLN A 207 17.51 -23.91 -46.67
CA GLN A 207 16.43 -23.04 -46.19
C GLN A 207 15.24 -23.84 -45.65
N ALA A 208 14.85 -24.93 -46.33
CA ALA A 208 13.77 -25.81 -45.87
C ALA A 208 14.09 -26.47 -44.53
N GLN A 209 15.33 -26.97 -44.34
CA GLN A 209 15.77 -27.52 -43.05
C GLN A 209 15.73 -26.47 -41.94
N ARG A 210 16.16 -25.23 -42.23
CA ARG A 210 16.13 -24.13 -41.26
C ARG A 210 14.70 -23.71 -40.91
N TYR A 211 13.78 -23.73 -41.87
CA TYR A 211 12.35 -23.52 -41.62
C TYR A 211 11.74 -24.64 -40.78
N HIS A 212 12.14 -25.89 -41.00
CA HIS A 212 11.68 -27.02 -40.18
C HIS A 212 12.20 -26.94 -38.74
N GLN A 213 13.47 -26.54 -38.54
CA GLN A 213 14.03 -26.31 -37.20
C GLN A 213 13.30 -25.18 -36.46
N LEU A 214 13.10 -24.03 -37.13
CA LEU A 214 12.35 -22.91 -36.53
C LEU A 214 10.89 -23.25 -36.23
N ALA A 215 10.26 -24.09 -37.05
CA ALA A 215 8.89 -24.54 -36.82
C ALA A 215 8.80 -25.49 -35.62
N ALA A 216 9.78 -26.39 -35.45
CA ALA A 216 9.87 -27.28 -34.29
C ALA A 216 10.12 -26.50 -32.99
N GLU A 217 11.09 -25.57 -33.00
CA GLU A 217 11.38 -24.69 -31.86
C GLU A 217 10.18 -23.82 -31.48
N ARG A 218 9.43 -23.30 -32.47
CA ARG A 218 8.18 -22.57 -32.21
C ARG A 218 7.08 -23.47 -31.63
N GLY A 219 6.97 -24.71 -32.09
CA GLY A 219 5.98 -25.67 -31.59
C GLY A 219 6.22 -26.04 -30.13
N GLU A 220 7.47 -26.30 -29.75
CA GLU A 220 7.84 -26.55 -28.35
C GLU A 220 7.60 -25.32 -27.48
N ALA A 221 8.03 -24.13 -27.92
CA ALA A 221 7.81 -22.89 -27.18
C ALA A 221 6.32 -22.55 -27.00
N LEU A 222 5.48 -22.81 -28.02
CA LEU A 222 4.03 -22.61 -27.90
C LEU A 222 3.40 -23.60 -26.89
N THR A 223 3.89 -24.83 -26.87
CA THR A 223 3.40 -25.87 -25.98
C THR A 223 3.73 -25.54 -24.52
N GLU A 224 4.98 -25.14 -24.23
CA GLU A 224 5.38 -24.66 -22.90
C GLU A 224 4.59 -23.41 -22.48
N ALA A 225 4.42 -22.44 -23.37
CA ALA A 225 3.67 -21.22 -23.06
C ALA A 225 2.19 -21.51 -22.74
N ASN A 226 1.57 -22.46 -23.43
CA ASN A 226 0.20 -22.88 -23.16
C ASN A 226 0.10 -23.64 -21.83
N GLN A 227 1.08 -24.47 -21.51
CA GLN A 227 1.13 -25.20 -20.24
C GLN A 227 1.31 -24.25 -19.04
N GLN A 228 2.16 -23.22 -19.19
CA GLN A 228 2.33 -22.17 -18.19
C GLN A 228 1.07 -21.30 -18.02
N ARG A 229 0.36 -20.95 -19.11
CA ARG A 229 -0.92 -20.23 -19.02
C ARG A 229 -1.99 -21.05 -18.31
N ALA A 230 -2.08 -22.36 -18.59
CA ALA A 230 -3.02 -23.24 -17.92
C ALA A 230 -2.74 -23.34 -16.41
N GLN A 231 -1.47 -23.45 -16.02
CA GLN A 231 -1.05 -23.46 -14.61
C GLN A 231 -1.39 -22.13 -13.92
N ALA A 232 -1.10 -20.99 -14.55
CA ALA A 232 -1.40 -19.67 -14.00
C ALA A 232 -2.91 -19.42 -13.86
N GLN A 233 -3.74 -19.96 -14.76
CA GLN A 233 -5.19 -19.90 -14.63
C GLN A 233 -5.71 -20.76 -13.47
N ALA A 234 -5.14 -21.94 -13.25
CA ALA A 234 -5.49 -22.79 -12.11
C ALA A 234 -5.13 -22.12 -10.77
N ASP A 235 -3.93 -21.51 -10.68
CA ASP A 235 -3.48 -20.79 -9.48
C ASP A 235 -4.34 -19.54 -9.20
N ALA A 236 -4.76 -18.82 -10.26
CA ALA A 236 -5.64 -17.67 -10.14
C ALA A 236 -7.04 -18.05 -9.64
N LEU A 237 -7.59 -19.18 -10.10
CA LEU A 237 -8.87 -19.71 -9.64
C LEU A 237 -8.83 -20.12 -8.15
N GLN A 238 -7.78 -20.82 -7.73
CA GLN A 238 -7.58 -21.15 -6.31
C GLN A 238 -7.43 -19.89 -5.43
N GLY A 239 -6.69 -18.89 -5.90
CA GLY A 239 -6.52 -17.62 -5.19
C GLY A 239 -7.84 -16.83 -5.03
N ALA A 240 -8.68 -16.83 -6.08
CA ALA A 240 -9.99 -16.19 -6.06
C ALA A 240 -10.97 -16.89 -5.09
N GLU A 241 -11.00 -18.22 -5.07
CA GLU A 241 -11.81 -18.98 -4.12
C GLU A 241 -11.39 -18.75 -2.67
N LEU A 242 -10.07 -18.75 -2.39
CA LEU A 242 -9.54 -18.50 -1.05
C LEU A 242 -9.86 -17.06 -0.56
N THR A 243 -9.81 -16.09 -1.48
CA THR A 243 -10.15 -14.69 -1.18
C THR A 243 -11.64 -14.54 -0.87
N THR A 244 -12.49 -15.18 -1.66
CA THR A 244 -13.95 -15.16 -1.48
C THR A 244 -14.34 -15.83 -0.16
N MET A 245 -13.73 -16.97 0.19
CA MET A 245 -13.93 -17.64 1.47
C MET A 245 -13.50 -16.77 2.66
N ASN A 246 -12.34 -16.11 2.57
CA ASN A 246 -11.86 -15.25 3.65
C ASN A 246 -12.76 -14.03 3.86
N GLN A 247 -13.21 -13.39 2.77
CA GLN A 247 -14.16 -12.27 2.84
C GLN A 247 -15.50 -12.70 3.47
N ALA A 248 -16.03 -13.87 3.08
CA ALA A 248 -17.24 -14.43 3.67
C ALA A 248 -17.08 -14.73 5.17
N ARG A 249 -15.92 -15.26 5.58
CA ARG A 249 -15.63 -15.54 6.99
C ARG A 249 -15.52 -14.26 7.82
N THR A 250 -14.87 -13.22 7.29
CA THR A 250 -14.76 -11.92 7.95
C THR A 250 -16.12 -11.23 8.09
N ALA A 251 -16.97 -11.29 7.06
CA ALA A 251 -18.34 -10.78 7.12
C ALA A 251 -19.16 -11.49 8.23
N SER A 252 -19.13 -12.82 8.27
CA SER A 252 -19.84 -13.60 9.29
C SER A 252 -19.36 -13.31 10.72
N GLN A 253 -18.04 -13.14 10.92
CA GLN A 253 -17.48 -12.78 12.23
C GLN A 253 -17.90 -11.38 12.68
N LYS A 254 -17.98 -10.43 11.75
CA LYS A 254 -18.43 -9.06 12.02
C LYS A 254 -19.92 -9.05 12.42
N ASP A 255 -20.75 -9.83 11.73
CA ASP A 255 -22.18 -9.93 12.04
C ASP A 255 -22.41 -10.60 13.39
N ALA A 256 -21.67 -11.66 13.71
CA ALA A 256 -21.71 -12.31 15.02
C ALA A 256 -21.27 -11.37 16.16
N LEU A 257 -20.23 -10.57 15.96
CA LEU A 257 -19.75 -9.59 16.94
C LEU A 257 -20.77 -8.46 17.17
N ASN A 258 -21.41 -7.99 16.09
CA ASN A 258 -22.45 -6.97 16.18
C ASN A 258 -23.70 -7.50 16.90
N ALA A 259 -24.12 -8.73 16.61
CA ALA A 259 -25.22 -9.39 17.31
C ALA A 259 -24.92 -9.52 18.82
N ALA A 260 -23.71 -9.94 19.19
CA ALA A 260 -23.28 -10.04 20.58
C ALA A 260 -23.25 -8.68 21.30
N ARG A 261 -22.82 -7.61 20.61
CA ARG A 261 -22.84 -6.24 21.15
C ARG A 261 -24.26 -5.73 21.41
N VAL A 262 -25.16 -5.96 20.46
CA VAL A 262 -26.57 -5.58 20.61
C VAL A 262 -27.20 -6.33 21.78
N GLN A 263 -26.91 -7.63 21.94
CA GLN A 263 -27.43 -8.41 23.06
C GLN A 263 -26.90 -7.90 24.40
N ARG A 264 -25.59 -7.67 24.52
CA ARG A 264 -24.98 -7.12 25.75
C ARG A 264 -25.54 -5.74 26.13
N PHE A 265 -25.86 -4.91 25.14
CA PHE A 265 -26.48 -3.61 25.39
C PHE A 265 -27.92 -3.75 25.91
N LYS A 266 -28.70 -4.69 25.37
CA LYS A 266 -30.04 -5.02 25.89
C LYS A 266 -29.97 -5.50 27.34
N ASP A 267 -29.01 -6.38 27.64
CA ASP A 267 -28.85 -6.96 28.98
C ASP A 267 -28.43 -5.88 29.99
N LEU A 268 -27.47 -5.01 29.66
CA LEU A 268 -27.06 -3.89 30.51
C LEU A 268 -28.19 -2.91 30.79
N LYS A 269 -29.03 -2.61 29.78
CA LYS A 269 -30.17 -1.70 29.94
C LYS A 269 -31.26 -2.33 30.82
N ALA A 270 -31.50 -3.63 30.67
CA ALA A 270 -32.43 -4.36 31.55
C ALA A 270 -31.95 -4.36 33.00
N GLN A 271 -30.64 -4.57 33.22
CA GLN A 271 -30.01 -4.55 34.54
C GLN A 271 -30.11 -3.17 35.21
N GLN A 272 -29.86 -2.09 34.44
CA GLN A 272 -30.00 -0.72 34.93
C GLN A 272 -31.44 -0.36 35.33
N ILE A 273 -32.43 -0.81 34.56
CA ILE A 273 -33.85 -0.60 34.89
C ILE A 273 -34.22 -1.36 36.16
N GLN A 274 -33.71 -2.58 36.34
CA GLN A 274 -33.95 -3.38 37.53
C GLN A 274 -33.34 -2.75 38.79
N GLU A 275 -32.12 -2.22 38.70
CA GLU A 275 -31.45 -1.54 39.81
C GLU A 275 -32.16 -0.24 40.20
N GLN A 276 -32.61 0.55 39.23
CA GLN A 276 -33.40 1.76 39.47
C GLN A 276 -34.78 1.45 40.08
N GLY A 277 -35.45 0.41 39.59
CA GLY A 277 -36.74 -0.05 40.13
C GLY A 277 -36.61 -0.55 41.57
N ASN A 278 -35.57 -1.32 41.88
CA ASN A 278 -35.31 -1.81 43.22
C ASN A 278 -34.93 -0.69 44.20
N GLY A 279 -34.22 0.34 43.74
CA GLY A 279 -33.92 1.54 44.53
C GLY A 279 -35.18 2.31 44.94
N LEU A 280 -36.07 2.56 43.97
CA LEU A 280 -37.34 3.25 44.22
C LEU A 280 -38.28 2.43 45.13
N LEU A 281 -38.35 1.11 44.94
CA LEU A 281 -39.14 0.25 45.83
C LEU A 281 -38.61 0.22 47.26
N ARG A 282 -37.28 0.28 47.46
CA ARG A 282 -36.67 0.42 48.80
C ARG A 282 -36.99 1.75 49.44
N GLU A 283 -36.97 2.83 48.67
CA GLU A 283 -37.27 4.18 49.16
C GLU A 283 -38.76 4.34 49.53
N VAL A 284 -39.65 3.80 48.70
CA VAL A 284 -41.10 3.77 48.99
C VAL A 284 -41.41 2.86 50.19
N ALA A 285 -40.80 1.68 50.28
CA ALA A 285 -40.98 0.78 51.42
C ALA A 285 -40.49 1.40 52.74
N ASN A 286 -39.39 2.17 52.71
CA ASN A 286 -38.90 2.89 53.88
C ASN A 286 -39.84 4.04 54.28
N ARG A 287 -40.42 4.78 53.32
CA ARG A 287 -41.41 5.82 53.62
C ARG A 287 -42.71 5.28 54.21
N ILE A 288 -43.20 4.14 53.72
CA ILE A 288 -44.41 3.49 54.24
C ILE A 288 -44.19 2.95 55.67
N ARG A 289 -42.94 2.59 56.02
CA ARG A 289 -42.61 2.03 57.34
C ARG A 289 -42.48 3.08 58.45
N THR A 290 -42.35 4.37 58.14
CA THR A 290 -42.06 5.41 59.15
C THR A 290 -43.20 6.39 59.44
N GLN A 291 -44.40 6.25 58.87
CA GLN A 291 -45.54 7.09 59.24
C GLN A 291 -46.87 6.34 59.24
N PRO A 292 -47.44 6.07 60.42
CA PRO A 292 -48.88 5.93 60.57
C PRO A 292 -49.40 7.18 61.28
N GLN A 293 -50.06 8.09 60.55
CA GLN A 293 -51.31 8.70 61.00
C GLN A 293 -51.88 9.64 59.93
N ALA A 294 -53.19 9.52 59.79
CA ALA A 294 -54.02 10.23 58.86
C ALA A 294 -54.21 11.68 59.31
N GLU A 295 -53.65 12.63 58.57
CA GLU A 295 -54.07 14.03 58.59
C GLU A 295 -54.20 14.53 57.15
N ALA A 296 -55.19 15.41 56.95
CA ALA A 296 -55.63 15.87 55.65
C ALA A 296 -54.52 16.59 54.88
N LEU A 297 -54.30 16.18 53.62
CA LEU A 297 -53.32 16.76 52.70
C LEU A 297 -53.47 18.28 52.59
N GLU A 298 -52.55 19.03 53.22
CA GLU A 298 -52.43 20.47 53.07
C GLU A 298 -51.90 20.84 51.65
N GLY A 299 -52.22 22.05 51.17
CA GLY A 299 -51.94 22.50 49.80
C GLY A 299 -50.47 22.45 49.35
N SER A 300 -49.52 22.30 50.28
CA SER A 300 -48.11 22.06 49.99
C SER A 300 -47.86 20.68 49.38
N GLU A 301 -48.57 19.63 49.83
CA GLU A 301 -48.44 18.26 49.33
C GLU A 301 -49.10 18.10 47.96
N LEU A 302 -50.22 18.81 47.72
CA LEU A 302 -50.86 18.86 46.40
C LEU A 302 -49.95 19.56 45.36
N THR A 303 -49.21 20.59 45.79
CA THR A 303 -48.23 21.29 44.96
C THR A 303 -47.04 20.38 44.65
N ALA A 304 -46.53 19.65 45.64
CA ALA A 304 -45.45 18.68 45.45
C ALA A 304 -45.87 17.53 44.51
N MET A 305 -47.09 17.01 44.64
CA MET A 305 -47.63 16.01 43.73
C MET A 305 -47.78 16.56 42.30
N ASN A 306 -48.25 17.79 42.13
CA ASN A 306 -48.36 18.40 40.81
C ASN A 306 -46.99 18.65 40.16
N GLN A 307 -45.98 19.04 40.96
CA GLN A 307 -44.60 19.16 40.47
C GLN A 307 -44.01 17.79 40.09
N ALA A 308 -44.22 16.75 40.91
CA ALA A 308 -43.79 15.39 40.61
C ALA A 308 -44.49 14.82 39.36
N ARG A 309 -45.79 15.07 39.19
CA ARG A 309 -46.54 14.68 38.00
C ARG A 309 -46.02 15.39 36.74
N THR A 310 -45.71 16.68 36.85
CA THR A 310 -45.16 17.47 35.75
C THR A 310 -43.75 16.98 35.37
N ALA A 311 -42.91 16.63 36.35
CA ALA A 311 -41.60 16.05 36.11
C ALA A 311 -41.71 14.67 35.42
N SER A 312 -42.60 13.81 35.91
CA SER A 312 -42.87 12.49 35.32
C SER A 312 -43.38 12.59 33.88
N GLN A 313 -44.30 13.51 33.60
CA GLN A 313 -44.79 13.77 32.24
C GLN A 313 -43.68 14.29 31.31
N LYS A 314 -42.79 15.14 31.82
CA LYS A 314 -41.63 15.64 31.06
C LYS A 314 -40.63 14.54 30.72
N ASP A 315 -40.39 13.62 31.65
CA ASP A 315 -39.47 12.51 31.43
C ASP A 315 -40.08 11.43 30.51
N ALA A 316 -41.38 11.18 30.62
CA ALA A 316 -42.11 10.33 29.68
C ALA A 316 -42.07 10.91 28.24
N LEU A 317 -42.23 12.23 28.10
CA LEU A 317 -42.13 12.89 26.80
C LEU A 317 -40.72 12.80 26.20
N LYS A 318 -39.67 12.99 27.00
CA LYS A 318 -38.27 12.80 26.56
C LYS A 318 -37.99 11.35 26.14
N ALA A 319 -38.51 10.37 26.88
CA ALA A 319 -38.36 8.96 26.55
C ALA A 319 -39.06 8.62 25.22
N SER A 320 -40.27 9.14 25.00
CA SER A 320 -41.00 8.98 23.74
C SER A 320 -40.26 9.64 22.56
N GLN A 321 -39.72 10.84 22.75
CA GLN A 321 -38.90 11.51 21.72
C GLN A 321 -37.63 10.71 21.39
N ALA A 322 -36.94 10.17 22.40
CA ALA A 322 -35.76 9.34 22.19
C ALA A 322 -36.08 8.03 21.43
N GLN A 323 -37.21 7.40 21.70
CA GLN A 323 -37.67 6.23 20.94
C GLN A 323 -37.95 6.59 19.48
N ARG A 324 -38.58 7.74 19.22
CA ARG A 324 -38.86 8.20 17.86
C ARG A 324 -37.59 8.53 17.08
N TYR A 325 -36.59 9.14 17.72
CA TYR A 325 -35.28 9.35 17.10
C TYR A 325 -34.58 8.02 16.75
N HIS A 326 -34.69 7.00 17.60
CA HIS A 326 -34.15 5.68 17.30
C HIS A 326 -34.86 5.00 16.11
N GLN A 327 -36.19 5.06 16.04
CA GLN A 327 -36.94 4.53 14.89
C GLN A 327 -36.54 5.21 13.58
N LEU A 328 -36.48 6.55 13.57
CA LEU A 328 -36.03 7.30 12.39
C LEU A 328 -34.58 6.98 11.98
N ALA A 329 -33.69 6.73 12.94
CA ALA A 329 -32.32 6.33 12.64
C ALA A 329 -32.26 4.92 12.02
N THR A 330 -33.10 3.98 12.50
CA THR A 330 -33.22 2.64 11.94
C THR A 330 -33.81 2.66 10.53
N GLU A 331 -34.95 3.35 10.33
CA GLU A 331 -35.60 3.49 9.03
C GLU A 331 -34.66 4.13 7.99
N ARG A 332 -33.88 5.13 8.39
CA ARG A 332 -32.90 5.78 7.51
C ARG A 332 -31.72 4.86 7.19
N GLY A 333 -31.30 4.01 8.13
CA GLY A 333 -30.25 3.01 7.91
C GLY A 333 -30.69 1.90 6.96
N GLU A 334 -31.93 1.44 7.09
CA GLU A 334 -32.54 0.46 6.18
C GLU A 334 -32.67 1.04 4.76
N ALA A 335 -33.21 2.25 4.62
CA ALA A 335 -33.32 2.93 3.32
C ALA A 335 -31.96 3.16 2.64
N LEU A 336 -30.91 3.50 3.41
CA LEU A 336 -29.54 3.63 2.89
C LEU A 336 -28.96 2.28 2.44
N THR A 337 -29.28 1.21 3.14
CA THR A 337 -28.84 -0.15 2.79
C THR A 337 -29.51 -0.62 1.50
N GLU A 338 -30.81 -0.37 1.37
CA GLU A 338 -31.62 -0.70 0.19
C GLU A 338 -31.16 0.11 -1.03
N ALA A 339 -30.92 1.42 -0.87
CA ALA A 339 -30.39 2.28 -1.94
C ALA A 339 -28.99 1.85 -2.40
N ASN A 340 -28.14 1.38 -1.46
CA ASN A 340 -26.83 0.85 -1.80
C ASN A 340 -26.92 -0.49 -2.54
N GLN A 341 -27.83 -1.38 -2.14
CA GLN A 341 -28.08 -2.63 -2.88
C GLN A 341 -28.58 -2.34 -4.30
N GLN A 342 -29.52 -1.41 -4.48
CA GLN A 342 -30.04 -1.02 -5.80
C GLN A 342 -28.97 -0.40 -6.72
N ARG A 343 -27.94 0.28 -6.17
CA ARG A 343 -26.82 0.81 -6.96
C ARG A 343 -25.76 -0.23 -7.32
N THR A 344 -25.52 -1.18 -6.41
CA THR A 344 -24.37 -2.10 -6.56
C THR A 344 -24.72 -3.29 -7.45
N GLN A 345 -25.97 -3.75 -7.43
CA GLN A 345 -26.40 -4.90 -8.22
C GLN A 345 -26.28 -4.70 -9.74
N PRO A 346 -26.75 -3.57 -10.34
CA PRO A 346 -26.65 -3.37 -11.79
C PRO A 346 -25.20 -3.19 -12.27
N GLN A 347 -24.31 -2.70 -11.40
CA GLN A 347 -22.89 -2.54 -11.73
C GLN A 347 -22.16 -3.88 -11.74
N ALA A 348 -22.49 -4.79 -10.82
CA ALA A 348 -21.96 -6.15 -10.80
C ALA A 348 -22.45 -6.95 -12.02
N ASP A 349 -23.74 -6.84 -12.37
CA ASP A 349 -24.31 -7.54 -13.52
C ASP A 349 -23.72 -7.03 -14.85
N ALA A 350 -23.46 -5.71 -14.96
CA ALA A 350 -22.81 -5.12 -16.13
C ALA A 350 -21.34 -5.56 -16.29
N LEU A 351 -20.61 -5.69 -15.19
CA LEU A 351 -19.22 -6.19 -15.19
C LEU A 351 -19.16 -7.67 -15.60
N GLN A 352 -20.07 -8.51 -15.07
CA GLN A 352 -20.16 -9.92 -15.45
C GLN A 352 -20.51 -10.11 -16.93
N GLY A 353 -21.44 -9.30 -17.46
CA GLY A 353 -21.80 -9.32 -18.89
C GLY A 353 -20.65 -8.90 -19.82
N ALA A 354 -19.87 -7.89 -19.41
CA ALA A 354 -18.70 -7.44 -20.16
C ALA A 354 -17.57 -8.48 -20.16
N GLU A 355 -17.30 -9.11 -19.01
CA GLU A 355 -16.31 -10.18 -18.90
C GLU A 355 -16.71 -11.41 -19.73
N LEU A 356 -17.97 -11.83 -19.69
CA LEU A 356 -18.46 -12.96 -20.47
C LEU A 356 -18.36 -12.69 -21.99
N THR A 357 -18.62 -11.45 -22.40
CA THR A 357 -18.48 -11.02 -23.81
C THR A 357 -17.03 -11.04 -24.26
N ALA A 358 -16.11 -10.51 -23.45
CA ALA A 358 -14.67 -10.53 -23.74
C ALA A 358 -14.13 -11.97 -23.81
N MET A 359 -14.58 -12.84 -22.90
CA MET A 359 -14.17 -14.25 -22.86
C MET A 359 -14.65 -15.02 -24.09
N ASN A 360 -15.89 -14.76 -24.55
CA ASN A 360 -16.42 -15.35 -25.77
C ASN A 360 -15.68 -14.86 -27.02
N GLN A 361 -15.36 -13.56 -27.12
CA GLN A 361 -14.54 -13.03 -28.22
C GLN A 361 -13.16 -13.68 -28.25
N GLN A 362 -12.52 -13.84 -27.09
CA GLN A 362 -11.22 -14.49 -26.99
C GLN A 362 -11.29 -15.97 -27.40
N ARG A 363 -12.36 -16.69 -27.03
CA ARG A 363 -12.57 -18.09 -27.44
C ARG A 363 -12.77 -18.21 -28.94
N THR A 364 -13.55 -17.33 -29.55
CA THR A 364 -13.75 -17.29 -31.01
C THR A 364 -12.44 -16.98 -31.74
N GLN A 365 -11.63 -16.04 -31.23
CA GLN A 365 -10.32 -15.73 -31.79
C GLN A 365 -9.37 -16.94 -31.71
N ALA A 366 -9.38 -17.67 -30.58
CA ALA A 366 -8.56 -18.86 -30.40
C ALA A 366 -8.98 -20.00 -31.35
N GLN A 367 -10.28 -20.20 -31.56
CA GLN A 367 -10.80 -21.18 -32.52
C GLN A 367 -10.42 -20.84 -33.96
N ALA A 368 -10.47 -19.55 -34.34
CA ALA A 368 -10.05 -19.09 -35.66
C ALA A 368 -8.55 -19.32 -35.90
N ASN A 369 -7.71 -19.08 -34.89
CA ASN A 369 -6.27 -19.34 -34.99
C ASN A 369 -5.98 -20.85 -35.10
N ALA A 370 -6.66 -21.68 -34.32
CA ALA A 370 -6.48 -23.14 -34.37
C ALA A 370 -6.85 -23.73 -35.74
N LEU A 371 -7.92 -23.22 -36.37
CA LEU A 371 -8.30 -23.61 -37.74
C LEU A 371 -7.23 -23.22 -38.76
N LYS A 372 -6.66 -22.01 -38.64
CA LYS A 372 -5.60 -21.53 -39.53
C LYS A 372 -4.31 -22.34 -39.39
N ASP A 373 -3.96 -22.74 -38.17
CA ASP A 373 -2.79 -23.59 -37.90
C ASP A 373 -2.99 -25.02 -38.44
N ALA A 374 -4.21 -25.55 -38.36
CA ALA A 374 -4.57 -26.84 -38.96
C ALA A 374 -4.46 -26.82 -40.49
N GLU A 375 -4.97 -25.76 -41.15
CA GLU A 375 -4.83 -25.57 -42.60
C GLU A 375 -3.35 -25.45 -43.02
N LEU A 376 -2.55 -24.69 -42.28
CA LEU A 376 -1.13 -24.53 -42.56
C LEU A 376 -0.36 -25.86 -42.41
N THR A 377 -0.75 -26.67 -41.42
CA THR A 377 -0.18 -28.01 -41.21
C THR A 377 -0.52 -28.94 -42.37
N ALA A 378 -1.77 -28.96 -42.83
CA ALA A 378 -2.20 -29.75 -43.98
C ALA A 378 -1.48 -29.35 -45.27
N MET A 379 -1.35 -28.04 -45.54
CA MET A 379 -0.58 -27.53 -46.69
C MET A 379 0.90 -27.96 -46.63
N ASN A 380 1.52 -27.89 -45.45
CA ASN A 380 2.92 -28.29 -45.28
C ASN A 380 3.12 -29.80 -45.49
N GLN A 381 2.18 -30.64 -45.04
CA GLN A 381 2.21 -32.07 -45.31
C GLN A 381 2.08 -32.36 -46.81
N GLN A 382 1.16 -31.69 -47.51
CA GLN A 382 0.98 -31.85 -48.96
C GLN A 382 2.22 -31.38 -49.74
N ARG A 383 2.84 -30.26 -49.34
CA ARG A 383 4.08 -29.77 -49.95
C ARG A 383 5.24 -30.75 -49.76
N THR A 384 5.35 -31.34 -48.57
CA THR A 384 6.39 -32.32 -48.25
C THR A 384 6.21 -33.61 -49.09
N ALA A 385 4.97 -34.08 -49.24
CA ALA A 385 4.66 -35.22 -50.11
C ALA A 385 5.05 -34.93 -51.57
N SER A 386 4.66 -33.76 -52.09
CA SER A 386 4.97 -33.34 -53.46
C SER A 386 6.48 -33.23 -53.71
N GLN A 387 7.24 -32.70 -52.74
CA GLN A 387 8.70 -32.61 -52.82
C GLN A 387 9.37 -33.99 -52.80
N LYS A 388 8.86 -34.92 -51.98
CA LYS A 388 9.36 -36.30 -51.92
C LYS A 388 9.15 -37.04 -53.24
N ASP A 389 8.01 -36.85 -53.88
CA ASP A 389 7.72 -37.48 -55.16
C ASP A 389 8.57 -36.89 -56.29
N ALA A 390 8.77 -35.56 -56.29
CA ALA A 390 9.68 -34.90 -57.23
C ALA A 390 11.14 -35.37 -57.07
N LEU A 391 11.62 -35.54 -55.84
CA LEU A 391 12.96 -36.05 -55.56
C LEU A 391 13.13 -37.50 -56.06
N LYS A 392 12.14 -38.36 -55.83
CA LYS A 392 12.14 -39.74 -56.35
C LYS A 392 12.16 -39.76 -57.87
N ALA A 393 11.36 -38.93 -58.54
CA ALA A 393 11.35 -38.84 -59.99
C ALA A 393 12.71 -38.40 -60.56
N SER A 394 13.34 -37.41 -59.92
CA SER A 394 14.69 -36.94 -60.30
C SER A 394 15.77 -38.02 -60.08
N GLN A 395 15.71 -38.77 -58.98
CA GLN A 395 16.62 -39.89 -58.71
C GLN A 395 16.50 -41.00 -59.76
N VAL A 396 15.26 -41.33 -60.16
CA VAL A 396 15.00 -42.32 -61.22
C VAL A 396 15.57 -41.84 -62.56
N GLN A 397 15.34 -40.58 -62.93
CA GLN A 397 15.91 -40.00 -64.15
C GLN A 397 17.44 -40.07 -64.16
N ARG A 398 18.10 -39.71 -63.04
CA ARG A 398 19.55 -39.76 -62.94
C ARG A 398 20.10 -41.18 -63.02
N TYR A 399 19.38 -42.16 -62.46
CA TYR A 399 19.75 -43.58 -62.59
C TYR A 399 19.70 -44.06 -64.04
N HIS A 400 18.65 -43.68 -64.79
CA HIS A 400 18.56 -43.98 -66.22
C HIS A 400 19.68 -43.31 -67.04
N GLN A 401 20.03 -42.07 -66.70
CA GLN A 401 21.11 -41.33 -67.37
C GLN A 401 22.48 -42.00 -67.16
N LEU A 402 22.81 -42.34 -65.91
CA LEU A 402 24.04 -43.08 -65.58
C LEU A 402 24.10 -44.47 -66.22
N ALA A 403 22.95 -45.15 -66.35
CA ALA A 403 22.87 -46.42 -67.04
C ALA A 403 23.14 -46.28 -68.55
N ALA A 404 22.63 -45.21 -69.18
CA ALA A 404 22.88 -44.90 -70.58
C ALA A 404 24.35 -44.54 -70.84
N GLU A 405 24.92 -43.64 -70.01
CA GLU A 405 26.33 -43.22 -70.10
C GLU A 405 27.30 -44.41 -69.96
N ARG A 406 27.01 -45.35 -69.03
CA ARG A 406 27.79 -46.59 -68.92
C ARG A 406 27.66 -47.50 -70.14
N GLY A 407 26.46 -47.60 -70.72
CA GLY A 407 26.22 -48.37 -71.93
C GLY A 407 27.00 -47.82 -73.13
N GLU A 408 27.01 -46.50 -73.30
CA GLU A 408 27.79 -45.82 -74.34
C GLU A 408 29.29 -46.00 -74.12
N ALA A 409 29.80 -45.81 -72.90
CA ALA A 409 31.22 -46.00 -72.59
C ALA A 409 31.70 -47.44 -72.84
N LEU A 410 30.89 -48.45 -72.51
CA LEU A 410 31.19 -49.86 -72.78
C LEU A 410 31.20 -50.17 -74.29
N THR A 411 30.31 -49.53 -75.05
CA THR A 411 30.24 -49.68 -76.51
C THR A 411 31.46 -49.05 -77.18
N LEU A 412 31.86 -47.85 -76.74
CA LEU A 412 33.04 -47.15 -77.24
C LEU A 412 34.34 -47.92 -76.93
N ALA A 413 34.46 -48.45 -75.71
CA ALA A 413 35.59 -49.27 -75.30
C ALA A 413 35.70 -50.57 -76.13
N ASN A 414 34.57 -51.21 -76.45
CA ASN A 414 34.54 -52.40 -77.30
C ASN A 414 34.87 -52.08 -78.77
N GLN A 415 34.43 -50.93 -79.29
CA GLN A 415 34.79 -50.48 -80.64
C GLN A 415 36.29 -50.17 -80.75
N GLN A 416 36.89 -49.53 -79.75
CA GLN A 416 38.35 -49.30 -79.70
C GLN A 416 39.13 -50.61 -79.64
N ARG A 417 38.70 -51.58 -78.83
CA ARG A 417 39.36 -52.89 -78.74
C ARG A 417 39.27 -53.72 -80.03
N THR A 418 38.21 -53.52 -80.82
CA THR A 418 38.04 -54.20 -82.12
C THR A 418 38.84 -53.49 -83.22
N ALA A 419 39.09 -52.19 -83.11
CA ALA A 419 39.96 -51.44 -84.00
C ALA A 419 41.46 -51.74 -83.78
N GLU A 420 41.87 -52.08 -82.55
CA GLU A 420 43.27 -52.44 -82.23
C GLU A 420 43.63 -53.90 -82.58
N GLN A 421 42.67 -54.77 -82.88
CA GLN A 421 42.92 -56.19 -83.16
C GLN A 421 43.03 -56.57 -84.64
N HIS A 422 42.93 -55.61 -85.58
CA HIS A 422 43.11 -55.87 -87.01
C HIS A 422 44.05 -54.84 -87.66
N SER A 423 45.35 -54.99 -87.40
CA SER A 423 46.39 -54.59 -88.35
C SER A 423 47.39 -55.73 -88.46
N ASP A 424 47.42 -56.36 -89.64
CA ASP A 424 48.38 -57.41 -90.00
C ASP A 424 49.81 -57.02 -89.60
N ILE A 425 50.50 -57.92 -88.91
CA ILE A 425 51.91 -57.76 -88.52
C ILE A 425 52.77 -58.41 -89.62
N PRO A 426 53.52 -57.65 -90.43
CA PRO A 426 54.62 -58.20 -91.23
C PRO A 426 55.85 -58.37 -90.34
N VAL A 427 56.60 -59.44 -90.58
CA VAL A 427 57.77 -59.91 -89.80
C VAL A 427 59.01 -59.05 -90.05
N ALA A 428 58.94 -57.76 -89.73
CA ALA A 428 60.07 -56.83 -89.89
C ALA A 428 60.09 -55.74 -88.82
N GLN A 429 59.82 -56.03 -87.54
CA GLN A 429 59.89 -54.99 -86.51
C GLN A 429 60.02 -55.50 -85.07
N LEU A 430 61.08 -56.25 -84.77
CA LEU A 430 61.52 -56.49 -83.37
C LEU A 430 62.03 -55.20 -82.69
N SER A 431 62.24 -54.11 -83.44
CA SER A 431 62.55 -52.78 -82.92
C SER A 431 61.31 -52.01 -82.42
N ASP A 432 60.12 -52.25 -82.99
CA ASP A 432 58.89 -51.51 -82.61
C ASP A 432 58.21 -52.08 -81.37
N VAL A 433 58.39 -53.37 -81.07
CA VAL A 433 57.87 -53.98 -79.83
C VAL A 433 58.55 -53.38 -78.60
N VAL A 434 59.85 -53.06 -78.68
CA VAL A 434 60.61 -52.40 -77.61
C VAL A 434 60.14 -50.94 -77.46
N VAL A 435 59.99 -50.20 -78.56
CA VAL A 435 59.48 -48.82 -78.54
C VAL A 435 58.02 -48.71 -78.05
N ASN A 436 57.18 -49.71 -78.33
CA ASN A 436 55.80 -49.78 -77.83
C ASN A 436 55.71 -50.31 -76.39
N GLN A 437 56.74 -50.99 -75.88
CA GLN A 437 56.86 -51.32 -74.46
C GLN A 437 57.27 -50.07 -73.67
N ASP A 438 58.29 -49.34 -74.12
CA ASP A 438 58.71 -48.06 -73.50
C ASP A 438 57.57 -47.03 -73.44
N LYS A 439 56.78 -46.87 -74.51
CA LYS A 439 55.61 -45.95 -74.51
C LYS A 439 54.51 -46.37 -73.54
N ARG A 440 54.32 -47.68 -73.32
CA ARG A 440 53.35 -48.20 -72.35
C ARG A 440 53.84 -48.01 -70.93
N ASP A 441 55.12 -48.23 -70.70
CA ASP A 441 55.75 -48.05 -69.39
C ASP A 441 55.76 -46.54 -69.00
N ASP A 442 56.08 -45.64 -69.93
CA ASP A 442 55.95 -44.17 -69.75
C ASP A 442 54.51 -43.72 -69.44
N SER A 443 53.52 -44.32 -70.12
CA SER A 443 52.10 -44.02 -69.90
C SER A 443 51.62 -44.54 -68.53
N GLN A 444 52.09 -45.72 -68.12
CA GLN A 444 51.81 -46.29 -66.80
C GLN A 444 52.45 -45.47 -65.69
N ASP A 445 53.71 -45.05 -65.84
CA ASP A 445 54.39 -44.19 -64.87
C ASP A 445 53.72 -42.81 -64.75
N THR A 446 53.26 -42.25 -65.86
CA THR A 446 52.48 -40.99 -65.86
C THR A 446 51.14 -41.15 -65.13
N ALA A 447 50.43 -42.25 -65.35
CA ALA A 447 49.16 -42.55 -64.67
C ALA A 447 49.36 -42.80 -63.16
N LEU A 448 50.42 -43.53 -62.78
CA LEU A 448 50.81 -43.76 -61.40
C LEU A 448 51.20 -42.45 -60.68
N SER A 449 51.95 -41.58 -61.34
CA SER A 449 52.31 -40.25 -60.84
C SER A 449 51.07 -39.36 -60.61
N THR A 450 50.15 -39.35 -61.57
CA THR A 450 48.87 -38.62 -61.45
C THR A 450 48.02 -39.17 -60.31
N ALA A 451 47.92 -40.51 -60.20
CA ALA A 451 47.18 -41.17 -59.12
C ALA A 451 47.77 -40.86 -57.74
N ARG A 452 49.10 -40.84 -57.61
CA ARG A 452 49.78 -40.41 -56.38
C ARG A 452 49.45 -38.96 -56.04
N THR A 453 49.52 -38.06 -57.01
CA THR A 453 49.19 -36.64 -56.82
C THR A 453 47.74 -36.46 -56.33
N HIS A 454 46.78 -37.18 -56.91
CA HIS A 454 45.39 -37.14 -56.46
C HIS A 454 45.20 -37.75 -55.06
N ALA A 455 45.91 -38.84 -54.75
CA ALA A 455 45.87 -39.44 -53.42
C ALA A 455 46.44 -38.49 -52.35
N ASP A 456 47.54 -37.80 -52.66
CA ASP A 456 48.15 -36.79 -51.79
C ASP A 456 47.22 -35.59 -51.57
N ALA A 457 46.56 -35.11 -52.63
CA ALA A 457 45.55 -34.05 -52.52
C ALA A 457 44.36 -34.48 -51.65
N ALA A 458 43.85 -35.70 -51.83
CA ALA A 458 42.76 -36.24 -51.02
C ALA A 458 43.15 -36.38 -49.53
N LEU A 459 44.39 -36.81 -49.25
CA LEU A 459 44.93 -36.85 -47.89
C LEU A 459 45.04 -35.45 -47.27
N HIS A 460 45.46 -34.46 -48.05
CA HIS A 460 45.52 -33.06 -47.61
C HIS A 460 44.13 -32.50 -47.26
N ASP A 461 43.14 -32.69 -48.13
CA ASP A 461 41.75 -32.27 -47.89
C ASP A 461 41.14 -32.97 -46.67
N ALA A 462 41.44 -34.26 -46.50
CA ALA A 462 41.01 -35.00 -45.31
C ALA A 462 41.60 -34.41 -44.02
N ALA A 463 42.86 -33.97 -44.05
CA ALA A 463 43.50 -33.30 -42.92
C ALA A 463 42.86 -31.93 -42.62
N ILE A 464 42.58 -31.12 -43.64
CA ILE A 464 41.86 -29.84 -43.49
C ILE A 464 40.48 -30.07 -42.88
N ASN A 465 39.72 -31.02 -43.41
CA ASN A 465 38.38 -31.34 -42.91
C ASN A 465 38.41 -31.82 -41.46
N LYS A 466 39.39 -32.65 -41.09
CA LYS A 466 39.59 -33.08 -39.70
C LYS A 466 39.82 -31.90 -38.75
N ASN A 467 40.61 -30.91 -39.16
CA ASN A 467 40.85 -29.71 -38.37
C ASN A 467 39.59 -28.86 -38.24
N ALA A 468 38.87 -28.60 -39.34
CA ALA A 468 37.61 -27.85 -39.31
C ALA A 468 36.54 -28.50 -38.43
N ILE A 469 36.45 -29.85 -38.43
CA ILE A 469 35.55 -30.60 -37.55
C ILE A 469 35.93 -30.38 -36.08
N ASN A 470 37.22 -30.41 -35.76
CA ASN A 470 37.70 -30.19 -34.39
C ASN A 470 37.42 -28.76 -33.92
N ASP A 471 37.60 -27.76 -34.77
CA ASP A 471 37.29 -26.35 -34.47
C ASP A 471 35.79 -26.17 -34.22
N ASN A 472 34.95 -26.72 -35.11
CA ASN A 472 33.50 -26.70 -34.95
C ASN A 472 33.06 -27.40 -33.65
N LYS A 473 33.70 -28.51 -33.28
CA LYS A 473 33.44 -29.19 -32.00
C LYS A 473 33.80 -28.29 -30.81
N GLY A 474 34.89 -27.52 -30.92
CA GLY A 474 35.28 -26.51 -29.93
C GLY A 474 34.23 -25.41 -29.75
N GLU A 475 33.75 -24.82 -30.85
CA GLU A 475 32.72 -23.77 -30.82
C GLU A 475 31.37 -24.28 -30.31
N ILE A 476 30.97 -25.50 -30.68
CA ILE A 476 29.75 -26.15 -30.15
C ILE A 476 29.84 -26.29 -28.63
N ASN A 477 31.00 -26.67 -28.09
CA ASN A 477 31.19 -26.79 -26.64
C ASN A 477 31.11 -25.43 -25.93
N LYS A 478 31.64 -24.35 -26.52
CA LYS A 478 31.48 -22.99 -25.99
C LYS A 478 30.03 -22.55 -25.98
N ASN A 479 29.32 -22.72 -27.09
CA ASN A 479 27.89 -22.39 -27.20
C ASN A 479 27.07 -23.15 -26.16
N ARG A 480 27.38 -24.43 -25.92
CA ARG A 480 26.73 -25.22 -24.86
C ARG A 480 26.93 -24.61 -23.48
N ALA A 481 28.15 -24.16 -23.16
CA ALA A 481 28.44 -23.51 -21.89
C ALA A 481 27.68 -22.17 -21.74
N ASP A 482 27.62 -21.36 -22.80
CA ASP A 482 26.88 -20.10 -22.81
C ASP A 482 25.37 -20.32 -22.62
N ILE A 483 24.79 -21.35 -23.24
CA ILE A 483 23.38 -21.73 -23.05
C ILE A 483 23.10 -22.11 -21.60
N ILE A 484 23.99 -22.90 -20.97
CA ILE A 484 23.84 -23.27 -19.55
C ILE A 484 23.83 -22.02 -18.67
N LYS A 485 24.78 -21.11 -18.88
CA LYS A 485 24.86 -19.86 -18.12
C LYS A 485 23.59 -19.00 -18.33
N ASN A 486 23.11 -18.89 -19.56
CA ASN A 486 21.88 -18.15 -19.85
C ASN A 486 20.67 -18.76 -19.12
N ASN A 487 20.57 -20.08 -19.03
CA ASN A 487 19.51 -20.74 -18.28
C ASN A 487 19.58 -20.44 -16.77
N GLU A 488 20.78 -20.37 -16.19
CA GLU A 488 20.98 -19.96 -14.79
C GLU A 488 20.58 -18.50 -14.55
N ASP A 489 20.96 -17.60 -15.47
CA ASP A 489 20.60 -16.18 -15.42
C ASP A 489 19.08 -15.99 -15.54
N ILE A 490 18.41 -16.74 -16.44
CA ILE A 490 16.94 -16.75 -16.59
C ILE A 490 16.25 -17.25 -15.32
N SER A 491 16.75 -18.34 -14.71
CA SER A 491 16.22 -18.88 -13.47
C SER A 491 16.29 -17.85 -12.34
N THR A 492 17.44 -17.18 -12.21
CA THR A 492 17.65 -16.10 -11.22
C THR A 492 16.68 -14.94 -11.46
N ASN A 493 16.51 -14.51 -12.71
CA ASN A 493 15.59 -13.44 -13.06
C ASN A 493 14.13 -13.81 -12.74
N THR A 494 13.74 -15.06 -12.97
CA THR A 494 12.39 -15.58 -12.65
C THR A 494 12.11 -15.50 -11.14
N GLN A 495 13.10 -15.85 -10.30
CA GLN A 495 13.00 -15.72 -8.85
C GLN A 495 12.90 -14.25 -8.42
N ASN A 496 13.68 -13.36 -9.02
CA ASN A 496 13.64 -11.93 -8.71
C ASN A 496 12.29 -11.30 -9.09
N ILE A 497 11.74 -11.64 -10.25
CA ILE A 497 10.39 -11.21 -10.68
C ILE A 497 9.34 -11.67 -9.67
N SER A 498 9.44 -12.92 -9.21
CA SER A 498 8.50 -13.48 -8.22
C SER A 498 8.56 -12.73 -6.88
N LYS A 499 9.75 -12.41 -6.40
CA LYS A 499 9.95 -11.58 -5.19
C LYS A 499 9.36 -10.18 -5.36
N ASN A 500 9.63 -9.53 -6.49
CA ASN A 500 9.08 -8.20 -6.80
C ASN A 500 7.55 -8.22 -6.84
N ALA A 501 6.94 -9.27 -7.40
CA ALA A 501 5.49 -9.42 -7.43
C ALA A 501 4.88 -9.52 -6.02
N VAL A 502 5.56 -10.19 -5.09
CA VAL A 502 5.15 -10.23 -3.67
C VAL A 502 5.23 -8.84 -3.05
N SER A 503 6.37 -8.15 -3.17
CA SER A 503 6.54 -6.80 -2.63
C SER A 503 5.52 -5.80 -3.17
N ILE A 504 5.17 -5.88 -4.45
CA ILE A 504 4.12 -5.04 -5.05
C ILE A 504 2.74 -5.31 -4.41
N ARG A 505 2.42 -6.58 -4.11
CA ARG A 505 1.16 -6.91 -3.41
C ARG A 505 1.14 -6.35 -2.00
N ASP A 506 2.25 -6.43 -1.27
CA ASP A 506 2.36 -5.89 0.08
C ASP A 506 2.18 -4.36 0.09
N ILE A 507 2.83 -3.64 -0.83
CA ILE A 507 2.66 -2.20 -1.00
C ILE A 507 1.19 -1.84 -1.27
N ARG A 508 0.50 -2.57 -2.13
CA ARG A 508 -0.93 -2.33 -2.42
C ARG A 508 -1.82 -2.58 -1.19
N SER A 509 -1.50 -3.59 -0.39
CA SER A 509 -2.20 -3.86 0.87
C SER A 509 -2.04 -2.69 1.85
N GLU A 510 -0.81 -2.19 1.99
CA GLU A 510 -0.53 -1.04 2.86
C GLU A 510 -1.23 0.23 2.37
N GLN A 511 -1.19 0.51 1.06
CA GLN A 511 -1.91 1.65 0.46
C GLN A 511 -3.42 1.58 0.73
N THR A 512 -4.00 0.38 0.69
CA THR A 512 -5.42 0.17 1.02
C THR A 512 -5.69 0.51 2.48
N ALA A 513 -4.88 0.01 3.40
CA ALA A 513 -5.00 0.32 4.83
C ALA A 513 -4.84 1.81 5.13
N GLN A 514 -3.86 2.48 4.50
CA GLN A 514 -3.67 3.93 4.60
C GLN A 514 -4.88 4.71 4.07
N GLY A 515 -5.48 4.25 2.97
CA GLY A 515 -6.73 4.81 2.43
C GLY A 515 -7.87 4.79 3.46
N GLU A 516 -8.03 3.67 4.18
CA GLU A 516 -9.04 3.59 5.24
C GLU A 516 -8.76 4.54 6.42
N TYR A 517 -7.49 4.70 6.83
CA TYR A 517 -7.13 5.65 7.89
C TYR A 517 -7.47 7.10 7.49
N VAL A 518 -7.19 7.48 6.24
CA VAL A 518 -7.54 8.80 5.71
C VAL A 518 -9.05 9.01 5.74
N GLN A 519 -9.85 8.02 5.34
CA GLN A 519 -11.31 8.09 5.40
C GLN A 519 -11.83 8.25 6.83
N ARG A 520 -11.29 7.47 7.79
CA ARG A 520 -11.64 7.60 9.22
C ARG A 520 -11.31 9.00 9.76
N ASN A 521 -10.14 9.54 9.40
CA ASN A 521 -9.75 10.89 9.80
C ASN A 521 -10.66 11.96 9.19
N ALA A 522 -11.07 11.83 7.94
CA ALA A 522 -12.02 12.74 7.31
C ALA A 522 -13.37 12.78 8.06
N VAL A 523 -13.88 11.62 8.49
CA VAL A 523 -15.10 11.55 9.31
C VAL A 523 -14.91 12.24 10.66
N ALA A 524 -13.79 12.00 11.35
CA ALA A 524 -13.50 12.61 12.64
C ALA A 524 -13.37 14.15 12.54
N ILE A 525 -12.74 14.65 11.47
CA ILE A 525 -12.63 16.09 11.18
C ILE A 525 -14.03 16.70 10.99
N ASN A 526 -14.89 16.06 10.19
CA ASN A 526 -16.25 16.55 9.98
C ASN A 526 -17.08 16.61 11.28
N GLN A 527 -16.94 15.62 12.15
CA GLN A 527 -17.57 15.62 13.48
C GLN A 527 -17.03 16.78 14.35
N ASN A 528 -15.72 16.99 14.36
CA ASN A 528 -15.12 18.08 15.13
C ASN A 528 -15.54 19.45 14.60
N THR A 529 -15.56 19.66 13.29
CA THR A 529 -16.09 20.88 12.67
C THR A 529 -17.53 21.17 13.09
N THR A 530 -18.37 20.13 13.10
CA THR A 530 -19.77 20.26 13.56
C THR A 530 -19.85 20.70 15.02
N ARG A 531 -19.04 20.08 15.91
CA ARG A 531 -18.98 20.46 17.34
C ARG A 531 -18.45 21.88 17.55
N ILE A 532 -17.45 22.29 16.78
CA ILE A 532 -16.91 23.66 16.84
C ILE A 532 -17.98 24.68 16.45
N ASN A 533 -18.74 24.42 15.38
CA ASN A 533 -19.83 25.30 14.96
C ASN A 533 -20.92 25.41 16.02
N GLN A 534 -21.28 24.30 16.67
CA GLN A 534 -22.24 24.33 17.79
C GLN A 534 -21.71 25.15 18.96
N ASN A 535 -20.47 24.91 19.38
CA ASN A 535 -19.85 25.68 20.48
C ASN A 535 -19.76 27.18 20.15
N ALA A 536 -19.47 27.53 18.90
CA ALA A 536 -19.44 28.93 18.46
C ALA A 536 -20.82 29.59 18.60
N ALA A 537 -21.89 28.91 18.21
CA ALA A 537 -23.26 29.38 18.39
C ALA A 537 -23.63 29.53 19.88
N ASP A 538 -23.24 28.57 20.72
CA ASP A 538 -23.50 28.62 22.16
C ASP A 538 -22.76 29.78 22.84
N ILE A 539 -21.52 30.05 22.42
CA ILE A 539 -20.74 31.21 22.89
C ILE A 539 -21.43 32.52 22.48
N GLN A 540 -21.87 32.65 21.23
CA GLN A 540 -22.60 33.85 20.78
C GLN A 540 -23.86 34.09 21.61
N HIS A 541 -24.63 33.04 21.89
CA HIS A 541 -25.82 33.14 22.74
C HIS A 541 -25.47 33.54 24.18
N ASN A 542 -24.39 33.00 24.74
CA ASN A 542 -23.93 33.38 26.07
C ASN A 542 -23.43 34.83 26.14
N SER A 543 -22.72 35.32 25.12
CA SER A 543 -22.34 36.73 25.02
C SER A 543 -23.56 37.64 25.05
N GLN A 544 -24.60 37.34 24.26
CA GLN A 544 -25.86 38.10 24.29
C GLN A 544 -26.58 38.06 25.65
N ARG A 545 -26.45 36.97 26.40
CA ARG A 545 -27.00 36.88 27.76
C ARG A 545 -26.20 37.71 28.75
N ILE A 546 -24.88 37.71 28.63
CA ILE A 546 -23.99 38.53 29.46
C ILE A 546 -24.27 40.00 29.22
N ASP A 547 -24.37 40.46 27.97
CA ASP A 547 -24.66 41.86 27.64
C ASP A 547 -26.00 42.32 28.25
N ARG A 548 -27.04 41.50 28.13
CA ARG A 548 -28.35 41.77 28.77
C ARG A 548 -28.25 41.80 30.29
N ASN A 549 -27.45 40.93 30.89
CA ASN A 549 -27.25 40.92 32.35
C ASN A 549 -26.50 42.17 32.80
N SER A 550 -25.46 42.59 32.08
CA SER A 550 -24.72 43.82 32.36
C SER A 550 -25.63 45.05 32.33
N GLN A 551 -26.46 45.17 31.28
CA GLN A 551 -27.47 46.24 31.18
C GLN A 551 -28.42 46.24 32.38
N ARG A 552 -28.96 45.07 32.76
CA ARG A 552 -29.86 44.96 33.92
C ARG A 552 -29.18 45.32 35.24
N ILE A 553 -27.90 45.00 35.40
CA ILE A 553 -27.12 45.37 36.60
C ILE A 553 -26.94 46.89 36.64
N ASP A 554 -26.62 47.52 35.52
CA ASP A 554 -26.50 48.97 35.42
C ASP A 554 -27.83 49.67 35.73
N ASP A 555 -28.94 49.18 35.17
CA ASP A 555 -30.28 49.67 35.47
C ASP A 555 -30.61 49.53 36.95
N THR A 556 -30.33 48.37 37.55
CA THR A 556 -30.55 48.12 38.98
C THR A 556 -29.71 49.07 39.83
N ARG A 557 -28.45 49.31 39.45
CA ARG A 557 -27.57 50.26 40.14
C ARG A 557 -28.13 51.68 40.07
N GLN A 558 -28.66 52.10 38.93
CA GLN A 558 -29.32 53.40 38.80
C GLN A 558 -30.59 53.49 39.65
N GLN A 559 -31.43 52.45 39.66
CA GLN A 559 -32.62 52.39 40.51
C GLN A 559 -32.27 52.48 42.00
N LEU A 560 -31.23 51.76 42.45
CA LEU A 560 -30.74 51.83 43.82
C LEU A 560 -30.22 53.22 44.17
N LYS A 561 -29.42 53.85 43.29
CA LYS A 561 -28.97 55.24 43.50
C LYS A 561 -30.15 56.19 43.69
N ARG A 562 -31.18 56.10 42.84
CA ARG A 562 -32.41 56.91 42.96
C ARG A 562 -33.13 56.66 44.29
N GLY A 563 -33.27 55.40 44.70
CA GLY A 563 -33.87 55.03 45.99
C GLY A 563 -33.09 55.56 47.18
N LEU A 564 -31.76 55.49 47.15
CA LEU A 564 -30.90 56.03 48.19
C LEU A 564 -30.92 57.56 48.24
N ASN A 565 -30.95 58.24 47.09
CA ASN A 565 -31.10 59.70 47.03
C ASN A 565 -32.43 60.13 47.65
N ASN A 566 -33.53 59.46 47.28
CA ASN A 566 -34.87 59.66 47.83
C ASN A 566 -34.90 59.46 49.35
N ALA A 567 -34.30 58.36 49.84
CA ALA A 567 -34.18 58.10 51.26
C ALA A 567 -33.36 59.19 51.97
N ALA A 568 -32.21 59.59 51.41
CA ALA A 568 -31.36 60.64 51.97
C ALA A 568 -32.10 61.98 52.07
N ALA A 569 -32.85 62.36 51.03
CA ALA A 569 -33.70 63.54 51.05
C ALA A 569 -34.76 63.43 52.17
N MET A 570 -35.51 62.32 52.23
CA MET A 570 -36.54 62.12 53.26
C MET A 570 -35.97 62.14 54.69
N THR A 571 -34.78 61.58 54.91
CA THR A 571 -34.12 61.63 56.24
C THR A 571 -33.67 63.02 56.65
N GLY A 572 -33.47 63.93 55.70
CA GLY A 572 -33.16 65.34 55.96
C GLY A 572 -34.39 66.22 56.25
N LEU A 573 -35.59 65.65 56.31
CA LEU A 573 -36.80 66.40 56.69
C LEU A 573 -36.79 66.65 58.20
N HIS A 574 -36.77 67.93 58.58
CA HIS A 574 -36.83 68.37 59.97
C HIS A 574 -38.13 69.14 60.22
N TYR A 575 -38.94 68.64 61.15
CA TYR A 575 -40.19 69.29 61.57
C TYR A 575 -39.93 70.10 62.84
N HIS A 576 -40.19 71.40 62.80
CA HIS A 576 -39.89 72.32 63.91
C HIS A 576 -41.08 72.58 64.85
N SER A 577 -42.26 72.02 64.55
CA SER A 577 -43.48 72.16 65.36
C SER A 577 -44.44 70.98 65.14
N ASN A 578 -45.39 70.86 66.06
CA ASN A 578 -46.43 69.83 66.12
C ASN A 578 -47.29 69.73 64.85
N ASP A 579 -47.48 70.86 64.16
CA ASP A 579 -48.03 70.92 62.80
C ASP A 579 -47.04 71.64 61.90
N ALA A 580 -46.32 70.90 61.07
CA ALA A 580 -45.25 71.46 60.26
C ALA A 580 -45.19 70.80 58.88
N TYR A 581 -44.81 71.59 57.88
CA TYR A 581 -44.35 71.09 56.59
C TYR A 581 -42.82 71.19 56.54
N ALA A 582 -42.17 70.24 55.88
CA ALA A 582 -40.74 70.23 55.68
C ALA A 582 -40.44 69.94 54.21
N ILE A 583 -39.37 70.56 53.69
CA ILE A 583 -38.83 70.30 52.36
C ILE A 583 -37.33 70.12 52.52
N SER A 584 -36.78 69.10 51.87
CA SER A 584 -35.35 68.79 51.90
C SER A 584 -34.89 68.31 50.53
N ALA A 585 -33.60 68.49 50.27
CA ALA A 585 -32.93 67.90 49.11
C ALA A 585 -31.81 66.99 49.63
N GLY A 586 -31.59 65.87 48.95
CA GLY A 586 -30.61 64.87 49.34
C GLY A 586 -29.92 64.24 48.16
N THR A 587 -28.68 63.84 48.38
CA THR A 587 -27.86 63.07 47.45
C THR A 587 -27.14 61.96 48.22
N SER A 588 -27.01 60.79 47.60
CA SER A 588 -26.27 59.65 48.11
C SER A 588 -25.00 59.48 47.28
N ASN A 589 -23.84 59.51 47.97
CA ASN A 589 -22.51 59.41 47.36
C ASN A 589 -22.18 60.47 46.29
N GLY A 590 -22.79 61.66 46.37
CA GLY A 590 -22.42 62.83 45.56
C GLY A 590 -22.84 62.78 44.08
N ASP A 591 -23.62 61.79 43.69
CA ASP A 591 -24.02 61.52 42.30
C ASP A 591 -25.56 61.49 42.19
N GLY A 592 -26.13 62.45 41.47
CA GLY A 592 -27.58 62.67 41.35
C GLY A 592 -28.18 63.39 42.57
N ALA A 593 -29.49 63.67 42.50
CA ALA A 593 -30.21 64.34 43.59
C ALA A 593 -31.68 63.87 43.67
N ALA A 594 -32.26 64.07 44.84
CA ALA A 594 -33.68 63.91 45.09
C ALA A 594 -34.21 65.06 45.93
N LEU A 595 -35.50 65.33 45.74
CA LEU A 595 -36.26 66.30 46.54
C LEU A 595 -37.30 65.53 47.34
N ALA A 596 -37.43 65.85 48.62
CA ALA A 596 -38.45 65.32 49.49
C ALA A 596 -39.29 66.45 50.09
N GLY A 597 -40.56 66.15 50.29
CA GLY A 597 -41.51 67.01 51.00
C GLY A 597 -42.33 66.15 51.95
N GLY A 598 -42.62 66.68 53.14
CA GLY A 598 -43.40 65.99 54.14
C GLY A 598 -44.20 66.92 55.02
N LEU A 599 -45.18 66.35 55.68
CA LEU A 599 -46.05 66.99 56.64
C LEU A 599 -46.09 66.15 57.92
N SER A 600 -46.04 66.82 59.07
CA SER A 600 -46.19 66.25 60.40
C SER A 600 -47.42 66.88 61.05
N HIS A 601 -48.24 66.06 61.69
CA HIS A 601 -49.41 66.49 62.46
C HIS A 601 -49.41 65.80 63.82
N SER A 602 -49.57 66.58 64.89
CA SER A 602 -49.69 66.06 66.25
C SER A 602 -51.08 65.50 66.49
N ILE A 603 -51.12 64.25 66.94
CA ILE A 603 -52.35 63.60 67.39
C ILE A 603 -52.60 63.93 68.86
N THR A 604 -51.54 64.01 69.67
CA THR A 604 -51.54 64.48 71.06
C THR A 604 -50.27 65.30 71.35
N GLU A 605 -50.11 65.83 72.57
CA GLU A 605 -48.86 66.49 72.99
C GLU A 605 -47.63 65.58 72.90
N HIS A 606 -47.83 64.26 72.97
CA HIS A 606 -46.78 63.23 73.00
C HIS A 606 -46.75 62.33 71.76
N THR A 607 -47.64 62.54 70.79
CA THR A 607 -47.71 61.68 69.59
C THR A 607 -47.91 62.48 68.32
N ALA A 608 -47.20 62.10 67.26
CA ALA A 608 -47.30 62.72 65.95
C ALA A 608 -47.34 61.67 64.83
N ALA A 609 -48.04 62.00 63.76
CA ALA A 609 -48.04 61.27 62.49
C ALA A 609 -47.32 62.10 61.42
N THR A 610 -46.44 61.46 60.68
CA THR A 610 -45.73 62.06 59.55
C THR A 610 -46.10 61.35 58.25
N ALA A 611 -46.32 62.12 57.20
CA ALA A 611 -46.46 61.63 55.84
C ALA A 611 -45.47 62.37 54.96
N GLN A 612 -44.68 61.62 54.19
CA GLN A 612 -43.60 62.20 53.40
C GLN A 612 -43.46 61.46 52.07
N ALA A 613 -43.07 62.20 51.04
CA ALA A 613 -42.80 61.67 49.72
C ALA A 613 -41.53 62.31 49.15
N SER A 614 -40.87 61.59 48.25
CA SER A 614 -39.70 62.08 47.54
C SER A 614 -39.70 61.64 46.10
N THR A 615 -38.98 62.39 45.28
CA THR A 615 -38.73 62.09 43.89
C THR A 615 -37.27 62.37 43.54
N SER A 616 -36.67 61.45 42.80
CA SER A 616 -35.31 61.64 42.29
C SER A 616 -35.38 62.41 40.98
N MET A 617 -34.42 63.30 40.74
CA MET A 617 -34.39 64.14 39.55
C MET A 617 -34.28 63.34 38.24
N ASP A 618 -33.79 62.10 38.30
CA ASP A 618 -33.67 61.18 37.16
C ASP A 618 -34.85 60.18 37.06
N GLY A 619 -35.93 60.44 37.80
CA GLY A 619 -37.14 59.63 37.84
C GLY A 619 -37.13 58.55 38.92
N GLY A 620 -38.31 58.25 39.47
CA GLY A 620 -38.52 57.35 40.62
C GLY A 620 -38.99 58.12 41.84
N TRP A 621 -39.96 57.55 42.55
CA TRP A 621 -40.59 58.17 43.71
C TRP A 621 -40.62 57.20 44.89
N MET A 622 -40.64 57.76 46.09
CA MET A 622 -40.87 57.01 47.33
C MET A 622 -41.88 57.77 48.17
N ALA A 623 -42.68 57.04 48.95
CA ALA A 623 -43.58 57.62 49.93
C ALA A 623 -43.55 56.76 51.19
N SER A 624 -43.66 57.40 52.34
CA SER A 624 -43.76 56.72 53.64
C SER A 624 -44.66 57.49 54.58
N VAL A 625 -45.31 56.75 55.48
CA VAL A 625 -46.03 57.29 56.62
C VAL A 625 -45.42 56.70 57.89
N GLY A 626 -45.28 57.52 58.93
CA GLY A 626 -44.68 57.12 60.19
C GLY A 626 -45.44 57.70 61.38
N PHE A 627 -45.36 57.02 62.52
CA PHE A 627 -45.89 57.49 63.80
C PHE A 627 -44.75 57.53 64.80
N SER A 628 -44.65 58.61 65.56
CA SER A 628 -43.65 58.78 66.60
C SER A 628 -44.33 59.27 67.87
N GLY A 629 -43.85 58.82 69.03
CA GLY A 629 -44.24 59.37 70.31
C GLY A 629 -43.12 59.25 71.34
N ASP A 630 -43.11 60.17 72.29
CA ASP A 630 -42.32 60.04 73.51
C ASP A 630 -43.19 59.41 74.60
N PHE A 631 -42.59 58.51 75.38
CA PHE A 631 -43.25 57.78 76.46
C PHE A 631 -42.63 58.12 77.80
#